data_AF-A0A9D1MUR4-F1
#
_entry.id   AF-A0A9D1MUR4-F1
#
_cell.length_a   1.000
_cell.length_b   1.000
_cell.length_c   1.000
_cell.angle_alpha   90.00
_cell.angle_beta   90.00
_cell.angle_gamma   90.00
#
_symmetry.space_group_name_H-M   'P 1'
#
loop_
_entity.id
_entity.type
_entity.pdbx_description
1 polymer ?
#
loop_
_entity_poly.entity_id
_entity_poly.type
_entity_poly.pdbx_seq_one_letter_code
_entity_poly.pdbx_strand_id
1 'polypeptide(L)'
;MQLCPRRIPLQEEILDYYKSHVFLMKDRPQVLCHGDYHLGNMIVRDGRIGVIDFDRSGAGDPYDELKPFCWNVMQSEYFETGLINGYFEDKIPGDFFPILKFYTAESMISHLPWAVRFGEREVATAKKVNACQMQWWDGFKLDVPTWYKGTHVF
;
A
#
# COMPACT_ATOMS: atom_id res chain seq x y z
N MET A 1 -15.60 29.09 -7.92
CA MET A 1 -15.48 27.94 -7.01
C MET A 1 -14.01 27.77 -6.69
N GLN A 2 -13.56 28.22 -5.53
CA GLN A 2 -12.13 28.23 -5.17
C GLN A 2 -11.72 26.79 -4.83
N LEU A 3 -10.79 26.22 -5.60
CA LEU A 3 -10.26 24.88 -5.37
C LEU A 3 -9.56 24.85 -3.99
N CYS A 4 -9.96 23.94 -3.11
CA CYS A 4 -9.25 23.72 -1.85
C CYS A 4 -7.80 23.30 -2.17
N PRO A 5 -6.76 24.04 -1.71
CA PRO A 5 -5.35 23.73 -2.04
C PRO A 5 -4.87 22.38 -1.46
N ARG A 6 -5.70 21.78 -0.59
CA ARG A 6 -5.50 20.49 0.07
C ARG A 6 -6.42 19.39 -0.45
N ARG A 7 -7.06 19.57 -1.60
CA ARG A 7 -7.84 18.50 -2.25
C ARG A 7 -6.90 17.41 -2.75
N ILE A 8 -7.28 16.14 -2.54
CA ILE A 8 -6.59 15.00 -3.15
C ILE A 8 -6.98 15.01 -4.64
N PRO A 9 -6.03 14.99 -5.59
CA PRO A 9 -6.36 14.75 -6.99
C PRO A 9 -7.13 13.44 -7.11
N LEU A 10 -8.21 13.44 -7.90
CA LEU A 10 -9.07 12.27 -8.10
C LEU A 10 -9.77 11.75 -6.82
N GLN A 11 -10.03 12.64 -5.86
CA GLN A 11 -10.66 12.28 -4.58
C GLN A 11 -12.02 11.58 -4.75
N GLU A 12 -12.82 11.98 -5.74
CA GLU A 12 -14.13 11.39 -6.00
C GLU A 12 -13.98 9.97 -6.52
N GLU A 13 -13.08 9.74 -7.49
CA GLU A 13 -12.79 8.40 -8.00
C GLU A 13 -12.26 7.45 -6.91
N ILE A 14 -11.39 7.93 -6.03
CA ILE A 14 -10.87 7.14 -4.90
C ILE A 14 -12.00 6.77 -3.93
N LEU A 15 -12.87 7.74 -3.59
CA LEU A 15 -13.99 7.51 -2.67
C LEU A 15 -15.04 6.57 -3.26
N ASP A 16 -15.34 6.71 -4.55
CA ASP A 16 -16.28 5.85 -5.25
C ASP A 16 -15.75 4.43 -5.36
N TYR A 17 -14.45 4.25 -5.65
CA TYR A 17 -13.79 2.95 -5.64
C TYR A 17 -13.86 2.31 -4.25
N TYR A 18 -13.46 3.04 -3.20
CA TYR A 18 -13.51 2.56 -1.81
C TYR A 18 -14.92 2.12 -1.41
N LYS A 19 -15.94 2.95 -1.63
CA LYS A 19 -17.32 2.64 -1.22
C LYS A 19 -17.89 1.46 -1.99
N SER A 20 -17.62 1.36 -3.29
CA SER A 20 -18.11 0.26 -4.12
C SER A 20 -17.42 -1.07 -3.85
N HIS A 21 -16.22 -1.07 -3.24
CA HIS A 21 -15.42 -2.27 -3.01
C HIS A 21 -15.27 -2.68 -1.53
N VAL A 22 -15.91 -1.97 -0.59
CA VAL A 22 -15.86 -2.29 0.85
C VAL A 22 -16.29 -3.72 1.18
N PHE A 23 -17.09 -4.35 0.31
CA PHE A 23 -17.50 -5.74 0.45
C PHE A 23 -16.31 -6.73 0.44
N LEU A 24 -15.16 -6.35 -0.13
CA LEU A 24 -13.94 -7.17 -0.11
C LEU A 24 -13.38 -7.38 1.30
N MET A 25 -13.76 -6.52 2.26
CA MET A 25 -13.32 -6.63 3.65
C MET A 25 -14.16 -7.60 4.48
N LYS A 26 -15.21 -8.18 3.90
CA LYS A 26 -16.09 -9.09 4.61
C LYS A 26 -15.34 -10.38 4.97
N ASP A 27 -15.45 -10.79 6.24
CA ASP A 27 -14.92 -12.06 6.78
C ASP A 27 -13.40 -12.26 6.57
N ARG A 28 -12.65 -11.16 6.45
CA ARG A 28 -11.19 -11.21 6.35
C ARG A 28 -10.58 -11.74 7.67
N PRO A 29 -9.54 -12.58 7.61
CA PRO A 29 -8.90 -13.10 8.80
C PRO A 29 -8.26 -11.98 9.61
N GLN A 30 -8.07 -12.22 10.91
CA GLN A 30 -7.38 -11.30 11.81
C GLN A 30 -6.18 -12.01 12.42
N VAL A 31 -4.99 -11.46 12.20
CA VAL A 31 -3.72 -11.96 12.73
C VAL A 31 -2.97 -10.82 13.40
N LEU A 32 -1.93 -11.13 14.18
CA LEU A 32 -1.03 -10.11 14.68
C LEU A 32 -0.17 -9.58 13.53
N CYS A 33 -0.32 -8.30 13.25
CA CYS A 33 0.37 -7.57 12.22
C CYS A 33 1.36 -6.56 12.85
N HIS A 34 2.46 -6.27 12.15
CA HIS A 34 3.39 -5.19 12.47
C HIS A 34 2.73 -3.82 12.26
N GLY A 35 1.97 -3.67 11.16
CA GLY A 35 1.18 -2.47 10.85
C GLY A 35 1.94 -1.37 10.09
N ASP A 36 3.21 -1.62 9.76
CA ASP A 36 4.06 -0.73 8.94
C ASP A 36 5.27 -1.49 8.37
N TYR A 37 5.01 -2.67 7.80
CA TYR A 37 6.05 -3.58 7.33
C TYR A 37 6.60 -3.16 5.95
N HIS A 38 7.70 -2.40 5.94
CA HIS A 38 8.36 -1.95 4.72
C HIS A 38 9.89 -1.85 4.90
N LEU A 39 10.62 -1.65 3.80
CA LEU A 39 12.08 -1.63 3.72
C LEU A 39 12.74 -0.66 4.72
N GLY A 40 12.07 0.44 5.06
CA GLY A 40 12.57 1.43 6.03
C GLY A 40 12.66 0.89 7.46
N ASN A 41 11.87 -0.14 7.78
CA ASN A 41 11.80 -0.79 9.07
C ASN A 41 12.55 -2.14 9.10
N MET A 42 13.36 -2.43 8.06
CA MET A 42 14.14 -3.65 7.94
C MET A 42 15.64 -3.37 8.09
N ILE A 43 16.31 -4.17 8.91
CA ILE A 43 17.76 -4.15 9.11
C ILE A 43 18.33 -5.47 8.60
N VAL A 44 19.24 -5.42 7.63
CA VAL A 44 19.91 -6.61 7.10
C VAL A 44 21.32 -6.71 7.68
N ARG A 45 21.64 -7.86 8.28
CA ARG A 45 22.98 -8.17 8.79
C ARG A 45 23.26 -9.66 8.72
N ASP A 46 24.41 -10.03 8.16
CA ASP A 46 24.90 -11.41 8.08
C ASP A 46 23.86 -12.40 7.48
N GLY A 47 23.16 -11.96 6.42
CA GLY A 47 22.13 -12.76 5.74
C GLY A 47 20.82 -12.91 6.51
N ARG A 48 20.63 -12.17 7.61
CA ARG A 48 19.40 -12.15 8.41
C ARG A 48 18.72 -10.79 8.33
N ILE A 49 17.40 -10.80 8.43
CA ILE A 49 16.56 -9.61 8.51
C ILE A 49 16.09 -9.44 9.96
N GLY A 50 16.32 -8.28 10.53
CA GLY A 50 15.65 -7.79 11.73
C GLY A 50 14.58 -6.76 11.35
N VAL A 51 13.48 -6.75 12.09
CA VAL A 51 12.38 -5.78 11.92
C VAL A 51 12.33 -4.90 13.16
N ILE A 52 12.08 -3.61 12.97
CA ILE A 52 11.98 -2.61 14.04
C ILE A 52 10.69 -1.78 13.86
N ASP A 53 10.36 -0.95 14.86
CA ASP A 53 9.24 0.00 14.82
C ASP A 53 7.83 -0.62 14.90
N PHE A 54 7.60 -1.41 15.96
CA PHE A 54 6.33 -2.09 16.25
C PHE A 54 5.27 -1.17 16.92
N ASP A 55 5.36 0.15 16.76
CA ASP A 55 4.46 1.11 17.44
C ASP A 55 3.00 1.03 16.93
N ARG A 56 2.81 0.49 15.72
CA ARG A 56 1.51 0.26 15.06
C ARG A 56 1.03 -1.18 15.08
N SER A 57 1.72 -2.05 15.81
CA SER A 57 1.36 -3.47 15.82
C SER A 57 0.01 -3.74 16.45
N GLY A 58 -0.75 -4.67 15.86
CA GLY A 58 -2.12 -4.93 16.28
C GLY A 58 -2.78 -6.05 15.48
N ALA A 59 -4.03 -6.35 15.81
CA ALA A 59 -4.83 -7.30 15.02
C ALA A 59 -5.22 -6.67 13.68
N GLY A 60 -4.98 -7.37 12.57
CA GLY A 60 -5.30 -6.88 11.24
C GLY A 60 -5.40 -8.00 10.20
N ASP A 61 -5.81 -7.63 8.99
CA ASP A 61 -5.79 -8.53 7.84
C ASP A 61 -4.33 -8.79 7.41
N PRO A 62 -3.92 -10.05 7.19
CA PRO A 62 -2.58 -10.35 6.66
C PRO A 62 -2.24 -9.61 5.35
N TYR A 63 -3.23 -9.26 4.52
CA TYR A 63 -2.96 -8.50 3.28
C TYR A 63 -2.77 -7.01 3.55
N ASP A 64 -3.34 -6.46 4.63
CA ASP A 64 -3.12 -5.07 5.04
C ASP A 64 -1.67 -4.83 5.46
N GLU A 65 -0.97 -5.87 5.95
CA GLU A 65 0.47 -5.81 6.26
C GLU A 65 1.31 -5.38 5.04
N LEU A 66 0.85 -5.69 3.83
CA LEU A 66 1.50 -5.34 2.57
C LEU A 66 1.02 -3.99 1.99
N LYS A 67 0.06 -3.31 2.63
CA LYS A 67 -0.39 -1.95 2.24
C LYS A 67 0.75 -0.92 2.15
N PRO A 68 1.81 -0.96 2.98
CA PRO A 68 2.97 -0.07 2.85
C PRO A 68 3.82 -0.27 1.58
N PHE A 69 3.42 -1.14 0.63
CA PHE A 69 4.15 -1.44 -0.62
C PHE A 69 4.66 -0.20 -1.36
N CYS A 70 3.94 0.93 -1.31
CA CYS A 70 4.35 2.14 -2.02
C CYS A 70 5.77 2.61 -1.63
N TRP A 71 6.17 2.43 -0.37
CA TRP A 71 7.51 2.76 0.10
C TRP A 71 8.57 1.85 -0.49
N ASN A 72 8.23 0.57 -0.65
CA ASN A 72 9.09 -0.45 -1.24
C ASN A 72 9.24 -0.21 -2.75
N VAL A 73 8.13 -0.06 -3.46
CA VAL A 73 8.10 0.14 -4.93
C VAL A 73 8.84 1.40 -5.35
N MET A 74 8.71 2.50 -4.60
CA MET A 74 9.46 3.74 -4.89
C MET A 74 10.99 3.56 -4.80
N GLN A 75 11.47 2.58 -4.04
CA GLN A 75 12.89 2.24 -3.96
C GLN A 75 13.27 1.16 -4.98
N SER A 76 12.44 0.12 -5.09
CA SER A 76 12.66 -1.02 -5.97
C SER A 76 11.36 -1.82 -6.17
N GLU A 77 10.81 -1.78 -7.38
CA GLU A 77 9.66 -2.61 -7.78
C GLU A 77 9.96 -4.11 -7.65
N TYR A 78 11.23 -4.47 -7.86
CA TYR A 78 11.76 -5.82 -7.72
C TYR A 78 11.75 -6.31 -6.27
N PHE A 79 12.02 -5.42 -5.31
CA PHE A 79 11.97 -5.77 -3.89
C PHE A 79 10.54 -6.09 -3.47
N GLU A 80 9.56 -5.24 -3.80
CA GLU A 80 8.16 -5.50 -3.46
C GLU A 80 7.64 -6.76 -4.17
N THR A 81 8.01 -6.96 -5.44
CA THR A 81 7.67 -8.19 -6.16
C THR A 81 8.23 -9.42 -5.43
N GLY A 82 9.51 -9.40 -5.06
CA GLY A 82 10.14 -10.48 -4.31
C GLY A 82 9.53 -10.71 -2.94
N LEU A 83 9.12 -9.63 -2.24
CA LEU A 83 8.45 -9.71 -0.96
C LEU A 83 7.10 -10.43 -1.06
N ILE A 84 6.25 -10.03 -2.02
CA ILE A 84 4.95 -10.65 -2.26
C ILE A 84 5.12 -12.12 -2.68
N ASN A 85 6.03 -12.39 -3.61
CA ASN A 85 6.32 -13.74 -4.07
C ASN A 85 6.77 -14.63 -2.90
N GLY A 86 7.71 -14.14 -2.09
CA GLY A 86 8.21 -14.86 -0.91
C GLY A 86 7.13 -15.07 0.16
N TYR A 87 6.26 -14.08 0.39
CA TYR A 87 5.15 -14.18 1.34
C TYR A 87 4.15 -15.29 0.96
N PHE A 88 3.89 -15.45 -0.34
CA PHE A 88 2.94 -16.43 -0.87
C PHE A 88 3.58 -17.71 -1.42
N GLU A 89 4.91 -17.89 -1.29
CA GLU A 89 5.65 -18.99 -1.94
C GLU A 89 5.29 -19.14 -3.44
N ASP A 90 5.28 -18.02 -4.17
CA ASP A 90 4.90 -17.89 -5.58
C ASP A 90 3.46 -18.31 -5.92
N LYS A 91 2.61 -18.57 -4.91
CA LYS A 91 1.20 -18.94 -5.06
C LYS A 91 0.27 -17.80 -4.65
N ILE A 92 0.39 -16.67 -5.35
CA ILE A 92 -0.40 -15.46 -5.05
C ILE A 92 -1.90 -15.76 -5.22
N PRO A 93 -2.72 -15.57 -4.18
CA PRO A 93 -4.18 -15.75 -4.26
C PRO A 93 -4.81 -14.77 -5.26
N GLY A 94 -5.84 -15.21 -5.98
CA GLY A 94 -6.49 -14.40 -7.02
C GLY A 94 -7.20 -13.14 -6.49
N ASP A 95 -7.52 -13.12 -5.19
CA ASP A 95 -8.14 -11.98 -4.50
C ASP A 95 -7.11 -11.01 -3.89
N PHE A 96 -5.82 -11.36 -3.88
CA PHE A 96 -4.77 -10.55 -3.24
C PHE A 96 -4.65 -9.15 -3.84
N PHE A 97 -4.41 -9.02 -5.15
CA PHE A 97 -4.26 -7.69 -5.77
C PHE A 97 -5.55 -6.85 -5.75
N PRO A 98 -6.77 -7.42 -5.95
CA PRO A 98 -8.01 -6.70 -5.69
C PRO A 98 -8.10 -6.11 -4.27
N ILE A 99 -7.67 -6.85 -3.25
CA ILE A 99 -7.66 -6.40 -1.86
C ILE A 99 -6.55 -5.37 -1.61
N LEU A 100 -5.35 -5.57 -2.16
CA LEU A 100 -4.27 -4.59 -2.08
C LEU A 100 -4.65 -3.26 -2.76
N LYS A 101 -5.40 -3.32 -3.87
CA LYS A 101 -5.97 -2.16 -4.56
C LYS A 101 -7.01 -1.44 -3.68
N PHE A 102 -7.83 -2.18 -2.93
CA PHE A 102 -8.72 -1.60 -1.91
C PHE A 102 -7.93 -0.88 -0.80
N TYR A 103 -6.91 -1.53 -0.25
CA TYR A 103 -6.04 -0.92 0.76
C TYR A 103 -5.26 0.30 0.24
N THR A 104 -4.94 0.32 -1.06
CA THR A 104 -4.37 1.50 -1.73
C THR A 104 -5.35 2.68 -1.65
N ALA A 105 -6.63 2.46 -1.96
CA ALA A 105 -7.66 3.51 -1.87
C ALA A 105 -7.86 3.99 -0.43
N GLU A 106 -7.88 3.07 0.55
CA GLU A 106 -7.93 3.40 1.98
C GLU A 106 -6.73 4.29 2.38
N SER A 107 -5.51 3.86 2.04
CA SER A 107 -4.28 4.60 2.34
C SER A 107 -4.28 6.00 1.73
N MET A 108 -4.75 6.14 0.48
CA MET A 108 -4.85 7.46 -0.16
C MET A 108 -5.77 8.42 0.60
N ILE A 109 -6.86 7.91 1.17
CA ILE A 109 -7.83 8.69 1.96
C ILE A 109 -7.21 9.08 3.32
N SER A 110 -6.52 8.15 3.99
CA SER A 110 -6.00 8.34 5.35
C SER A 110 -4.66 9.08 5.43
N HIS A 111 -3.82 9.00 4.39
CA HIS A 111 -2.46 9.56 4.40
C HIS A 111 -2.42 11.09 4.36
N LEU A 112 -3.26 11.75 3.56
CA LEU A 112 -3.22 13.22 3.47
C LEU A 112 -3.64 13.92 4.79
N PRO A 113 -4.72 13.52 5.48
CA PRO A 113 -5.05 14.07 6.80
C PRO A 113 -3.92 13.92 7.82
N TRP A 114 -3.22 12.78 7.81
CA TRP A 114 -2.03 12.58 8.64
C TRP A 114 -0.95 13.59 8.28
N ALA A 115 -0.57 13.67 6.99
CA ALA A 115 0.48 14.55 6.49
C ALA A 115 0.24 16.04 6.82
N VAL A 116 -1.01 16.50 6.77
CA VAL A 116 -1.40 17.87 7.12
C VAL A 116 -1.00 18.22 8.57
N ARG A 117 -0.97 17.25 9.49
CA ARG A 117 -0.57 17.46 10.89
C ARG A 117 0.93 17.65 11.06
N PHE A 118 1.75 17.17 10.12
CA PHE A 118 3.21 17.18 10.19
C PHE A 118 3.87 18.25 9.30
N GLY A 119 3.10 18.84 8.38
CA GLY A 119 3.50 20.04 7.64
C GLY A 119 3.64 19.83 6.13
N GLU A 120 3.99 20.90 5.42
CA GLU A 120 3.91 20.94 3.96
C GLU A 120 4.86 19.96 3.24
N ARG A 121 5.97 19.56 3.88
CA ARG A 121 6.85 18.51 3.36
C ARG A 121 6.13 17.16 3.29
N GLU A 122 5.46 16.77 4.36
CA GLU A 122 4.69 15.52 4.39
C GLU A 122 3.50 15.58 3.44
N VAL A 123 2.85 16.75 3.32
CA VAL A 123 1.76 16.96 2.34
C VAL A 123 2.26 16.75 0.90
N ALA A 124 3.44 17.25 0.57
CA ALA A 124 4.05 17.03 -0.75
C ALA A 124 4.35 15.54 -0.98
N THR A 125 4.89 14.84 0.03
CA THR A 125 5.12 13.39 -0.02
C THR A 125 3.83 12.63 -0.24
N ALA A 126 2.78 12.90 0.54
CA ALA A 126 1.48 12.23 0.39
C ALA A 126 0.87 12.44 -1.00
N LYS A 127 0.95 13.66 -1.55
CA LYS A 127 0.50 13.95 -2.91
C LYS A 127 1.29 13.17 -3.96
N LYS A 128 2.61 13.09 -3.82
CA LYS A 128 3.47 12.31 -4.73
C LYS A 128 3.14 10.82 -4.66
N VAL A 129 3.02 10.26 -3.46
CA VAL A 129 2.69 8.83 -3.24
C VAL A 129 1.33 8.50 -3.85
N ASN A 130 0.30 9.33 -3.62
CA ASN A 130 -1.01 9.12 -4.22
C ASN A 130 -0.96 9.16 -5.77
N ALA A 131 -0.19 10.09 -6.35
CA ALA A 131 -0.02 10.15 -7.80
C ALA A 131 0.65 8.90 -8.38
N CYS A 132 1.71 8.39 -7.75
CA CYS A 132 2.36 7.15 -8.16
C CYS A 132 1.41 5.96 -8.07
N GLN A 133 0.69 5.81 -6.96
CA GLN A 133 -0.26 4.72 -6.79
C GLN A 133 -1.39 4.77 -7.83
N MET A 134 -1.91 5.96 -8.17
CA MET A 134 -2.88 6.11 -9.25
C MET A 134 -2.33 5.65 -10.61
N GLN A 135 -1.06 5.95 -10.90
CA GLN A 135 -0.41 5.50 -12.14
C GLN A 135 -0.23 3.98 -12.15
N TRP A 136 0.20 3.39 -11.04
CA TRP A 136 0.43 1.95 -10.94
C TRP A 136 -0.83 1.11 -11.14
N TRP A 137 -1.99 1.64 -10.77
CA TRP A 137 -3.28 0.98 -10.94
C TRP A 137 -4.04 1.40 -12.22
N ASP A 138 -3.44 2.25 -13.08
CA ASP A 138 -4.13 2.95 -14.19
C ASP A 138 -5.48 3.54 -13.77
N GLY A 139 -5.47 4.30 -12.68
CA GLY A 139 -6.69 4.87 -12.10
C GLY A 139 -7.70 3.80 -11.69
N PHE A 140 -7.23 2.75 -11.01
CA PHE A 140 -7.99 1.58 -10.53
C PHE A 140 -8.55 0.63 -11.61
N LYS A 141 -8.19 0.82 -12.89
CA LYS A 141 -8.63 -0.05 -14.00
C LYS A 141 -7.90 -1.39 -14.07
N LEU A 142 -6.67 -1.46 -13.56
CA LEU A 142 -5.89 -2.69 -13.58
C LEU A 142 -6.23 -3.58 -12.38
N ASP A 143 -6.25 -4.89 -12.61
CA ASP A 143 -6.38 -5.89 -11.54
C ASP A 143 -5.05 -6.21 -10.87
N VAL A 144 -3.94 -6.04 -11.60
CA VAL A 144 -2.56 -6.23 -11.13
C VAL A 144 -1.78 -4.94 -11.40
N PRO A 145 -1.02 -4.40 -10.44
CA PRO A 145 -0.36 -3.11 -10.62
C PRO A 145 0.85 -3.21 -11.54
N THR A 146 1.17 -2.13 -12.25
CA THR A 146 2.23 -2.12 -13.29
C THR A 146 3.64 -2.38 -12.77
N TRP A 147 3.88 -2.17 -11.47
CA TRP A 147 5.19 -2.44 -10.85
C TRP A 147 5.42 -3.93 -10.57
N TYR A 148 4.37 -4.75 -10.46
CA TYR A 148 4.53 -6.16 -10.14
C TYR A 148 5.11 -6.92 -11.32
N LYS A 149 6.24 -7.61 -11.10
CA LYS A 149 7.01 -8.24 -12.20
C LYS A 149 6.65 -9.72 -12.45
N GLY A 150 5.86 -10.35 -11.57
CA GLY A 150 5.51 -11.77 -11.66
C GLY A 150 6.41 -12.68 -10.81
N THR A 151 6.10 -13.99 -10.81
CA THR A 151 6.71 -15.04 -9.97
C THR A 151 8.02 -15.62 -10.53
N HIS A 152 8.45 -15.20 -11.72
CA HIS A 152 9.59 -15.80 -12.44
C HIS A 152 10.73 -14.81 -12.71
N VAL A 153 10.92 -13.84 -11.81
CA VAL A 153 11.76 -12.67 -12.09
C VAL A 153 13.18 -12.80 -11.53
N PHE A 154 13.51 -13.91 -10.87
CA PHE A 154 14.85 -14.18 -10.34
C PHE A 154 15.24 -15.65 -10.51
#